data_AF-A0AAQ2FST8-F1
#
_entry.id   AF-A0AAQ2FST8-F1
#
_cell.length_a   1.000
_cell.length_b   1.000
_cell.length_c   1.000
_cell.angle_alpha   90.00
_cell.angle_beta   90.00
_cell.angle_gamma   90.00
#
_symmetry.space_group_name_H-M   'P 1'
#
loop_
_entity.id
_entity.type
_entity.pdbx_description
1 polymer ?
#
loop_
_entity_poly.entity_id
_entity_poly.type
_entity_poly.pdbx_seq_one_letter_code
_entity_poly.pdbx_strand_id
1 'polypeptide(L)'
;MQTTQSNQPRRFKQQGFTLIELLIVVAIIGVLAAVGVPQYGNYLDRSAVGACQAELSSFRSSVVAESATSNDTSANVASSVDFDFQACDVSDETALADAFINDGSVASIPTTRTRSNATENTIRVTDGRIEVADTTGSGSDTTP
;
A
#
# COMPACT_ATOMS: atom_id res chain seq x y z
N MET A 1 -47.88 -15.93 -64.35
CA MET A 1 -46.82 -16.87 -63.94
C MET A 1 -45.63 -16.05 -63.46
N GLN A 2 -45.41 -15.93 -62.15
CA GLN A 2 -44.24 -15.23 -61.58
C GLN A 2 -43.55 -16.19 -60.61
N THR A 3 -42.25 -16.39 -60.83
CA THR A 3 -41.38 -17.33 -60.13
C THR A 3 -41.14 -16.88 -58.69
N THR A 4 -41.44 -17.75 -57.73
CA THR A 4 -41.12 -17.55 -56.31
C THR A 4 -39.59 -17.54 -56.13
N GLN A 5 -39.03 -16.39 -55.76
CA GLN A 5 -37.59 -16.23 -55.53
C GLN A 5 -37.24 -16.80 -54.14
N SER A 6 -36.44 -17.87 -54.11
CA SER A 6 -36.01 -18.53 -52.88
C SER A 6 -35.01 -17.66 -52.12
N ASN A 7 -35.40 -17.17 -50.94
CA ASN A 7 -34.52 -16.45 -50.02
C ASN A 7 -33.58 -17.45 -49.32
N GLN A 8 -32.36 -17.64 -49.85
CA GLN A 8 -31.36 -18.50 -49.24
C GLN A 8 -30.59 -17.75 -48.12
N PRO A 9 -30.51 -18.30 -46.90
CA PRO A 9 -29.78 -17.67 -45.81
C PRO A 9 -28.29 -17.64 -46.13
N ARG A 10 -27.69 -16.44 -46.12
CA ARG A 10 -26.25 -16.27 -46.26
C ARG A 10 -25.56 -16.91 -45.05
N ARG A 11 -24.86 -18.03 -45.26
CA ARG A 11 -23.97 -18.59 -44.22
C ARG A 11 -22.82 -17.62 -44.00
N PHE A 12 -22.80 -16.96 -42.86
CA PHE A 12 -21.61 -16.27 -42.39
C PHE A 12 -20.52 -17.32 -42.21
N LYS A 13 -19.43 -17.22 -42.99
CA LYS A 13 -18.26 -18.08 -42.80
C LYS A 13 -17.70 -17.76 -41.43
N GLN A 14 -17.71 -18.76 -40.55
CA GLN A 14 -17.13 -18.67 -39.22
C GLN A 14 -15.61 -18.58 -39.39
N GLN A 15 -15.07 -17.37 -39.29
CA GLN A 15 -13.64 -17.11 -39.32
C GLN A 15 -13.10 -17.45 -37.92
N GLY A 16 -12.41 -18.59 -37.81
CA GLY A 16 -11.72 -18.99 -36.58
C GLY A 16 -10.41 -18.23 -36.42
N PHE A 17 -10.04 -17.94 -35.17
CA PHE A 17 -8.72 -17.40 -34.81
C PHE A 17 -7.64 -18.40 -35.23
N THR A 18 -6.56 -17.92 -35.84
CA THR A 18 -5.44 -18.80 -36.19
C THR A 18 -4.58 -19.06 -34.95
N LEU A 19 -3.99 -20.26 -34.84
CA LEU A 19 -3.07 -20.58 -33.74
C LEU A 19 -1.83 -19.67 -33.74
N ILE A 20 -1.40 -19.21 -34.91
CA ILE A 20 -0.27 -18.31 -35.05
C ILE A 20 -0.59 -16.90 -34.51
N GLU A 21 -1.81 -16.39 -34.72
CA GLU A 21 -2.24 -15.12 -34.13
C GLU A 21 -2.22 -15.20 -32.61
N LEU A 22 -2.69 -16.31 -32.03
CA LEU A 22 -2.67 -16.50 -30.58
C LEU A 22 -1.22 -16.60 -30.05
N LEU A 23 -0.33 -17.28 -30.76
CA LEU A 23 1.07 -17.46 -30.36
C LEU A 23 1.82 -16.13 -30.29
N ILE A 24 1.62 -15.24 -31.27
CA ILE A 24 2.25 -13.91 -31.28
C ILE A 24 1.72 -13.05 -30.12
N VAL A 25 0.42 -13.10 -29.83
CA VAL A 25 -0.18 -12.35 -28.72
C VAL A 25 0.43 -12.78 -27.38
N VAL A 26 0.55 -14.08 -27.14
CA VAL A 26 1.15 -14.60 -25.90
C VAL A 26 2.63 -14.23 -25.81
N ALA A 27 3.37 -14.25 -26.93
CA ALA A 27 4.76 -13.83 -26.96
C ALA A 27 4.94 -12.35 -26.56
N ILE A 28 4.08 -11.45 -27.06
CA ILE A 28 4.12 -10.03 -26.71
C ILE A 28 3.73 -9.81 -25.25
N ILE A 29 2.64 -10.44 -24.78
CA ILE A 29 2.21 -10.35 -23.38
C ILE A 29 3.30 -10.89 -22.44
N GLY A 30 4.00 -11.95 -22.83
CA GLY A 30 5.12 -12.51 -22.06
C GLY A 30 6.26 -11.51 -21.83
N VAL A 31 6.65 -10.75 -22.87
CA VAL A 31 7.66 -9.70 -22.76
C VAL A 31 7.18 -8.54 -21.87
N LEU A 32 5.93 -8.09 -22.06
CA LEU A 32 5.36 -7.01 -21.24
C LEU A 32 5.24 -7.41 -19.76
N ALA A 33 4.81 -8.65 -19.48
CA ALA A 33 4.68 -9.17 -18.13
C ALA A 33 6.04 -9.27 -17.42
N ALA A 34 7.09 -9.68 -18.13
CA ALA A 34 8.44 -9.81 -17.56
C ALA A 34 8.97 -8.48 -17.00
N VAL A 35 8.66 -7.35 -17.63
CA VAL A 35 9.07 -6.02 -17.17
C VAL A 35 8.04 -5.41 -16.21
N GLY A 36 6.75 -5.62 -16.45
CA GLY A 36 5.67 -4.98 -15.68
C GLY A 36 5.48 -5.53 -14.27
N VAL A 37 5.61 -6.85 -14.08
CA VAL A 37 5.41 -7.50 -12.78
C VAL A 37 6.34 -6.97 -11.68
N PRO A 38 7.67 -6.87 -11.86
CA PRO A 38 8.54 -6.36 -10.80
C PRO A 38 8.26 -4.88 -10.46
N GLN A 39 7.92 -4.06 -11.45
CA GLN A 39 7.60 -2.64 -11.23
C GLN A 39 6.31 -2.47 -10.41
N TYR A 40 5.30 -3.29 -10.67
CA TYR A 40 4.01 -3.23 -9.96
C TYR A 40 4.16 -3.57 -8.47
N GLY A 41 5.07 -4.49 -8.10
CA GLY A 41 5.39 -4.79 -6.70
C GLY A 41 5.83 -3.54 -5.91
N ASN A 42 6.84 -2.83 -6.42
CA ASN A 42 7.34 -1.61 -5.80
C ASN A 42 6.28 -0.51 -5.69
N TYR A 43 5.36 -0.42 -6.66
CA TYR A 43 4.24 0.52 -6.61
C TYR A 43 3.28 0.20 -5.45
N LEU A 44 2.93 -1.08 -5.28
CA LEU A 44 2.08 -1.52 -4.17
C LEU A 44 2.76 -1.28 -2.82
N ASP A 45 4.08 -1.48 -2.72
CA ASP A 45 4.84 -1.23 -1.50
C ASP A 45 4.83 0.26 -1.12
N ARG A 46 5.14 1.14 -2.08
CA ARG A 46 5.06 2.61 -1.88
C ARG A 46 3.64 3.05 -1.49
N SER A 47 2.63 2.47 -2.12
CA SER A 47 1.22 2.74 -1.81
C SER A 47 0.87 2.33 -0.38
N ALA A 48 1.37 1.17 0.08
CA ALA A 48 1.17 0.70 1.44
C ALA A 48 1.82 1.61 2.48
N VAL A 49 3.02 2.13 2.21
CA VAL A 49 3.68 3.12 3.08
C VAL A 49 2.91 4.43 3.12
N GLY A 50 2.46 4.95 1.97
CA GLY A 50 1.63 6.15 1.96
C GLY A 50 0.33 5.99 2.76
N ALA A 51 -0.31 4.83 2.67
CA ALA A 51 -1.50 4.52 3.46
C ALA A 51 -1.20 4.46 4.97
N CYS A 52 -0.13 3.77 5.37
CA CYS A 52 0.28 3.69 6.76
C CYS A 52 0.69 5.07 7.32
N GLN A 53 1.39 5.90 6.55
CA GLN A 53 1.75 7.26 6.97
C GLN A 53 0.50 8.13 7.24
N ALA A 54 -0.54 7.97 6.42
CA ALA A 54 -1.81 8.68 6.62
C ALA A 54 -2.55 8.20 7.89
N GLU A 55 -2.53 6.89 8.17
CA GLU A 55 -3.08 6.33 9.42
C GLU A 55 -2.33 6.88 10.63
N LEU A 56 -0.99 6.84 10.64
CA LEU A 56 -0.18 7.36 11.73
C LEU A 56 -0.41 8.86 11.98
N SER A 57 -0.61 9.64 10.92
CA SER A 57 -0.92 11.07 11.04
C SER A 57 -2.29 11.30 11.69
N SER A 58 -3.25 10.44 11.37
CA SER A 58 -4.60 10.48 11.95
C SER A 58 -4.57 10.07 13.42
N PHE A 59 -3.88 8.97 13.73
CA PHE A 59 -3.67 8.50 15.10
C PHE A 59 -2.91 9.51 15.96
N ARG A 60 -1.85 10.13 15.42
CA ARG A 60 -1.14 11.23 16.10
C ARG A 60 -2.11 12.34 16.51
N SER A 61 -2.98 12.74 15.59
CA SER A 61 -3.92 13.84 15.84
C SER A 61 -4.92 13.49 16.93
N SER A 62 -5.45 12.26 16.96
CA SER A 62 -6.37 11.81 18.01
C SER A 62 -5.67 11.67 19.37
N VAL A 63 -4.49 11.08 19.41
CA VAL A 63 -3.69 10.93 20.64
C VAL A 63 -3.30 12.29 21.23
N VAL A 64 -2.83 13.23 20.41
CA VAL A 64 -2.46 14.57 20.90
C VAL A 64 -3.67 15.36 21.38
N ALA A 65 -4.83 15.23 20.70
CA ALA A 65 -6.06 15.87 21.13
C ALA A 65 -6.58 15.30 22.46
N GLU A 66 -6.51 13.98 22.63
CA GLU A 66 -6.90 13.30 23.86
C GLU A 66 -5.95 13.64 25.01
N SER A 67 -4.63 13.63 24.79
CA SER A 67 -3.64 14.07 25.79
C SER A 67 -3.82 15.52 26.23
N ALA A 68 -4.31 16.40 25.35
CA ALA A 68 -4.61 17.78 25.71
C ALA A 68 -5.87 17.92 26.58
N THR A 69 -6.78 16.94 26.51
CA THR A 69 -8.07 16.97 27.24
C THR A 69 -7.99 16.18 28.54
N SER A 70 -7.36 15.02 28.48
CA SER A 70 -7.14 14.08 29.57
C SER A 70 -5.71 14.28 30.06
N ASN A 71 -5.55 14.84 31.26
CA ASN A 71 -4.26 15.02 31.93
C ASN A 71 -3.73 13.67 32.45
N ASP A 72 -3.51 12.76 31.52
CA ASP A 72 -3.28 11.35 31.71
C ASP A 72 -1.95 10.93 31.05
N THR A 73 -1.48 9.73 31.40
CA THR A 73 -0.25 9.17 30.83
C THR A 73 -0.46 8.71 29.39
N SER A 74 0.61 8.65 28.59
CA SER A 74 0.59 8.16 27.20
C SER A 74 -0.07 6.79 27.04
N ALA A 75 0.08 5.91 28.04
CA ALA A 75 -0.54 4.58 28.04
C ALA A 75 -2.08 4.64 28.21
N ASN A 76 -2.57 5.54 29.06
CA ASN A 76 -4.01 5.76 29.24
C ASN A 76 -4.60 6.42 28.00
N VAL A 77 -3.90 7.42 27.44
CA VAL A 77 -4.30 8.11 26.21
C VAL A 77 -4.38 7.14 25.02
N ALA A 78 -3.39 6.26 24.86
CA ALA A 78 -3.41 5.22 23.83
C ALA A 78 -4.63 4.29 23.98
N SER A 79 -5.01 3.96 25.20
CA SER A 79 -6.15 3.07 25.49
C SER A 79 -7.51 3.76 25.33
N SER A 80 -7.58 5.08 25.49
CA SER A 80 -8.81 5.86 25.30
C SER A 80 -9.09 6.21 23.84
N VAL A 81 -8.07 6.18 22.99
CA VAL A 81 -8.19 6.40 21.55
C VAL A 81 -8.41 5.05 20.88
N ASP A 82 -9.67 4.73 20.56
CA ASP A 82 -10.00 3.55 19.75
C ASP A 82 -9.64 3.84 18.29
N PHE A 83 -8.51 3.30 17.83
CA PHE A 83 -8.02 3.44 16.46
C PHE A 83 -7.67 2.07 15.89
N ASP A 84 -8.18 1.78 14.70
CA ASP A 84 -7.92 0.51 14.02
C ASP A 84 -6.92 0.75 12.88
N PHE A 85 -5.73 0.17 13.00
CA PHE A 85 -4.70 0.24 11.97
C PHE A 85 -4.91 -0.85 10.92
N GLN A 86 -5.15 -0.45 9.67
CA GLN A 86 -5.37 -1.38 8.55
C GLN A 86 -4.17 -1.45 7.60
N ALA A 87 -3.44 -0.35 7.43
CA ALA A 87 -2.26 -0.25 6.58
C ALA A 87 -0.96 -0.41 7.38
N CYS A 88 -0.91 0.11 8.61
CA CYS A 88 0.20 -0.14 9.52
C CYS A 88 0.02 -1.44 10.31
N ASP A 89 1.13 -2.11 10.61
CA ASP A 89 1.16 -3.20 11.60
C ASP A 89 1.79 -2.66 12.89
N VAL A 90 0.94 -2.04 13.73
CA VAL A 90 1.34 -1.49 15.03
C VAL A 90 1.07 -2.54 16.10
N SER A 91 2.14 -3.04 16.74
CA SER A 91 2.03 -4.00 17.84
C SER A 91 2.07 -3.37 19.22
N ASP A 92 2.51 -2.11 19.33
CA ASP A 92 2.61 -1.38 20.59
C ASP A 92 2.15 0.07 20.38
N GLU A 93 0.84 0.28 20.54
CA GLU A 93 0.21 1.60 20.41
C GLU A 93 0.62 2.55 21.53
N THR A 94 1.03 2.01 22.70
CA THR A 94 1.46 2.83 23.83
C THR A 94 2.81 3.49 23.56
N ALA A 95 3.77 2.75 23.01
CA ALA A 95 5.06 3.29 22.58
C ALA A 95 4.88 4.34 21.46
N LEU A 96 3.92 4.11 20.56
CA LEU A 96 3.62 5.05 19.49
C LEU A 96 2.95 6.34 20.02
N ALA A 97 1.99 6.21 20.93
CA ALA A 97 1.35 7.35 21.57
C ALA A 97 2.36 8.15 22.40
N ASP A 98 3.24 7.48 23.14
CA ASP A 98 4.32 8.13 23.88
C ASP A 98 5.27 8.89 22.96
N ALA A 99 5.62 8.30 21.81
CA ALA A 99 6.44 8.97 20.82
C ALA A 99 5.80 10.27 20.30
N PHE A 100 4.47 10.29 20.12
CA PHE A 100 3.77 11.49 19.66
C PHE A 100 3.49 12.54 20.74
N ILE A 101 3.31 12.14 21.99
CA ILE A 101 3.01 13.04 23.11
C ILE A 101 4.29 13.65 23.70
N ASN A 102 5.32 12.83 23.90
CA ASN A 102 6.53 13.19 24.65
C ASN A 102 7.77 13.29 23.75
N ASP A 103 7.58 13.49 22.44
CA ASP A 103 8.66 13.56 21.45
C ASP A 103 9.60 12.32 21.52
N GLY A 104 9.03 11.15 21.79
CA GLY A 104 9.76 9.89 21.76
C GLY A 104 10.02 9.38 20.34
N SER A 105 10.60 8.18 20.23
CA SER A 105 10.97 7.58 18.95
C SER A 105 10.56 6.11 18.86
N VAL A 106 10.02 5.70 17.70
CA VAL A 106 9.72 4.31 17.34
C VAL A 106 10.52 3.94 16.08
N ALA A 107 11.46 3.02 16.22
CA ALA A 107 12.49 2.74 15.22
C ALA A 107 12.01 1.97 13.98
N SER A 108 10.85 1.31 14.04
CA SER A 108 10.29 0.60 12.89
C SER A 108 8.80 0.32 13.10
N ILE A 109 7.99 0.82 12.18
CA ILE A 109 6.57 0.55 12.04
C ILE A 109 6.40 -0.10 10.65
N PRO A 110 6.25 -1.43 10.58
CA PRO A 110 6.02 -2.12 9.32
C PRO A 110 4.62 -1.84 8.78
N THR A 111 4.46 -1.97 7.46
CA THR A 111 3.12 -2.01 6.85
C THR A 111 2.58 -3.44 6.91
N THR A 112 1.25 -3.61 6.90
CA THR A 112 0.61 -4.94 6.91
C THR A 112 1.03 -5.82 5.73
N ARG A 113 1.42 -5.21 4.61
CA ARG A 113 1.97 -5.88 3.42
C ARG A 113 3.41 -6.35 3.61
N THR A 114 4.19 -5.71 4.47
CA THR A 114 5.64 -5.95 4.63
C THR A 114 5.98 -6.64 5.97
N ARG A 115 4.97 -7.26 6.61
CA ARG A 115 5.00 -7.94 7.93
C ARG A 115 6.16 -8.92 8.19
N SER A 116 6.94 -9.25 7.17
CA SER A 116 8.00 -10.27 7.22
C SER A 116 9.38 -9.78 6.77
N ASN A 117 9.55 -8.51 6.39
CA ASN A 117 10.86 -7.95 6.00
C ASN A 117 11.05 -6.58 6.66
N ALA A 118 11.55 -6.59 7.91
CA ALA A 118 11.82 -5.40 8.72
C ALA A 118 12.88 -4.43 8.16
N THR A 119 13.43 -4.75 6.98
CA THR A 119 14.55 -4.02 6.39
C THR A 119 14.13 -3.15 5.21
N GLU A 120 12.91 -3.31 4.68
CA GLU A 120 12.44 -2.52 3.53
C GLU A 120 11.11 -1.82 3.81
N ASN A 121 11.02 -0.53 3.46
CA ASN A 121 9.77 0.23 3.36
C ASN A 121 8.97 0.33 4.69
N THR A 122 9.67 0.59 5.79
CA THR A 122 9.09 0.84 7.13
C THR A 122 8.93 2.33 7.39
N ILE A 123 7.99 2.71 8.24
CA ILE A 123 7.91 4.07 8.78
C ILE A 123 8.60 4.11 10.14
N ARG A 124 9.15 5.26 10.49
CA ARG A 124 9.74 5.54 11.80
C ARG A 124 9.08 6.76 12.40
N VAL A 125 9.08 6.81 13.72
CA VAL A 125 8.78 8.04 14.45
C VAL A 125 10.08 8.47 15.13
N THR A 126 10.52 9.70 14.88
CA THR A 126 11.71 10.29 15.49
C THR A 126 11.30 11.64 16.07
N ASP A 127 11.52 11.85 17.36
CA ASP A 127 11.15 13.09 18.06
C ASP A 127 9.69 13.52 17.77
N GLY A 128 8.77 12.55 17.84
CA GLY A 128 7.35 12.74 17.53
C GLY A 128 7.01 13.05 16.07
N ARG A 129 7.97 13.03 15.15
CA ARG A 129 7.76 13.23 13.70
C ARG A 129 7.68 11.90 12.96
N ILE A 130 6.79 11.81 11.97
CA ILE A 130 6.62 10.61 11.14
C ILE A 130 7.57 10.72 9.95
N GLU A 131 8.47 9.76 9.82
CA GLU A 131 9.51 9.70 8.79
C GLU A 131 9.40 8.39 8.02
N VAL A 132 9.45 8.45 6.69
CA VAL A 132 9.49 7.24 5.87
C VAL A 132 10.94 6.77 5.79
N ALA A 133 11.25 5.56 6.28
CA ALA A 133 12.57 4.98 6.09
C ALA A 133 12.68 4.43 4.66
N ASP A 134 13.40 5.16 3.80
CA ASP A 134 13.83 4.62 2.50
C ASP A 134 14.89 3.53 2.73
N THR A 135 14.78 2.46 1.97
CA THR A 135 15.59 1.24 2.12
C THR A 135 16.38 0.93 0.86
N THR A 136 16.31 1.82 -0.13
CA THR A 136 17.39 1.94 -1.10
C THR A 136 18.62 2.47 -0.35
N GLY A 137 19.63 1.62 -0.15
CA GLY A 137 20.84 1.96 0.60
C GLY A 137 21.42 3.32 0.20
N SER A 138 21.09 4.34 0.97
CA SER A 138 21.77 5.61 1.07
C SER A 138 21.62 6.01 2.51
N GLY A 139 22.72 5.89 3.25
CA GLY A 139 22.80 6.38 4.61
C GLY A 139 22.41 7.86 4.67
N SER A 140 22.03 8.25 5.90
CA SER A 140 22.01 9.62 6.38
C SER A 140 21.22 10.61 5.51
N ASP A 141 19.93 10.72 5.77
CA ASP A 141 19.33 12.05 5.79
C ASP A 141 18.81 12.33 7.21
N THR A 142 19.78 12.46 8.12
CA THR A 142 19.58 13.18 9.37
C THR A 142 19.85 14.65 9.08
N THR A 143 18.81 15.47 9.31
CA THR A 143 18.82 16.86 9.78
C THR A 143 19.01 18.02 8.80
N PRO A 144 18.47 19.22 9.12
CA PRO A 144 17.83 19.63 10.39
C PRO A 144 16.32 19.96 10.33
#